data_AF-A0A165E304-F1
#
_entry.id   AF-A0A165E304-F1
#
_cell.length_a   1.000
_cell.length_b   1.000
_cell.length_c   1.000
_cell.angle_alpha   90.00
_cell.angle_beta   90.00
_cell.angle_gamma   90.00
#
_symmetry.space_group_name_H-M   'P 1'
#
loop_
_entity.id
_entity.type
_entity.pdbx_description
1 polymer ?
#
loop_
_entity_poly.entity_id
_entity_poly.type
_entity_poly.pdbx_seq_one_letter_code
_entity_poly.pdbx_strand_id
1 'polypeptide(L)'
;MAIVPRRQPSALVSNGLSVATTALNVAGAATDAVPIAKQILNSAAHISAVAEKIQKKREAMYTLVEKADIYATQIDISVAGRVPDASLKRRLERLYSVFLKIEALVSHNAGSKKHPMIRLWQTVITKPIRAETLVVELDREIQLFEAWIQLSLVVDDTARAIAADARYDGQIRLLRDCDIEKRKIIMQCATDEGTVTWASARVDGELMVIRYLESSSIVKRDENVVAGVSLQQRAPYIDYLENIKRLSTVLNSHPHIVQLYGRHVQGPTAVFRSGIFSLASQFYIMTAEESCGGNVTAKRLRLAYKILDAVFHLEEAHGLVWVGKTAVVDENGEPRIGLFDDIVQADPEQLPPRFPQIYFDILLWFDSRRREETGIVEQVHDCSLHARITEQLRGGTETGRLRQVWAIIRQEQLFVSYNKTVFPIISGKCSLSQEMIARAQLHFEATAMKDVLKPIDAYLRYVLAGGCASLSSAVRVATST
;
A
#
# COMPACT_ATOMS: atom_id res chain seq x y z
N MET A 1 82.37 26.83 -0.65
CA MET A 1 81.84 25.59 -1.28
C MET A 1 81.07 24.82 -0.22
N ALA A 2 79.73 24.92 -0.23
CA ALA A 2 78.86 24.24 0.72
C ALA A 2 78.36 22.93 0.09
N ILE A 3 78.62 21.81 0.77
CA ILE A 3 78.16 20.48 0.38
C ILE A 3 76.67 20.38 0.73
N VAL A 4 75.81 20.32 -0.28
CA VAL A 4 74.37 20.06 -0.12
C VAL A 4 74.17 18.56 0.18
N PRO A 5 73.49 18.18 1.28
CA PRO A 5 73.23 16.79 1.57
C PRO A 5 72.15 16.26 0.62
N ARG A 6 72.51 15.23 -0.14
CA ARG A 6 71.62 14.45 -1.00
C ARG A 6 70.63 13.67 -0.12
N ARG A 7 69.43 14.22 0.09
CA ARG A 7 68.31 13.51 0.74
C ARG A 7 68.01 12.22 -0.02
N GLN A 8 68.05 11.08 0.68
CA GLN A 8 67.56 9.80 0.18
C GLN A 8 66.01 9.78 0.24
N PRO A 9 65.29 9.63 -0.88
CA PRO A 9 63.82 9.53 -0.92
C PRO A 9 63.29 8.12 -0.59
N SER A 10 64.16 7.14 -0.40
CA SER A 10 63.84 5.71 -0.50
C SER A 10 62.99 5.14 0.64
N ALA A 11 62.95 5.77 1.81
CA ALA A 11 62.18 5.27 2.96
C ALA A 11 60.70 5.69 2.93
N LEU A 12 60.40 6.92 2.48
CA LEU A 12 59.03 7.44 2.40
C LEU A 12 58.20 6.74 1.30
N VAL A 13 58.84 6.43 0.16
CA VAL A 13 58.18 5.76 -0.97
C VAL A 13 57.87 4.29 -0.66
N SER A 14 58.75 3.60 0.07
CA SER A 14 58.52 2.20 0.49
C SER A 14 57.33 2.09 1.45
N ASN A 15 57.22 3.00 2.42
CA ASN A 15 56.12 3.01 3.38
C ASN A 15 54.77 3.35 2.71
N GLY A 16 54.78 4.21 1.68
CA GLY A 16 53.57 4.55 0.92
C GLY A 16 52.98 3.37 0.13
N LEU A 17 53.81 2.58 -0.56
CA LEU A 17 53.33 1.44 -1.35
C LEU A 17 52.81 0.28 -0.50
N SER A 18 53.44 0.05 0.66
CA SER A 18 52.95 -0.95 1.62
C SER A 18 51.54 -0.57 2.08
N VAL A 19 51.33 0.70 2.45
CA VAL A 19 50.01 1.23 2.85
C VAL A 19 48.98 1.11 1.73
N ALA A 20 49.30 1.53 0.50
CA ALA A 20 48.45 1.41 -0.68
C ALA A 20 48.03 -0.04 -0.96
N THR A 21 48.98 -0.98 -0.89
CA THR A 21 48.71 -2.41 -1.07
C THR A 21 47.70 -2.92 -0.04
N THR A 22 47.82 -2.52 1.23
CA THR A 22 46.82 -2.85 2.27
C THR A 22 45.47 -2.21 1.99
N ALA A 23 45.43 -0.93 1.59
CA ALA A 23 44.18 -0.22 1.32
C ALA A 23 43.39 -0.89 0.18
N LEU A 24 44.08 -1.28 -0.90
CA LEU A 24 43.48 -1.96 -2.05
C LEU A 24 42.94 -3.35 -1.71
N ASN A 25 43.64 -4.11 -0.87
CA ASN A 25 43.15 -5.41 -0.39
C ASN A 25 41.89 -5.27 0.48
N VAL A 26 41.80 -4.22 1.29
CA VAL A 26 40.63 -3.93 2.12
C VAL A 26 39.44 -3.49 1.25
N ALA A 27 39.66 -2.59 0.28
CA ALA A 27 38.63 -2.18 -0.68
C ALA A 27 38.15 -3.36 -1.56
N GLY A 28 39.05 -4.27 -1.95
CA GLY A 28 38.70 -5.50 -2.66
C GLY A 28 37.78 -6.44 -1.87
N ALA A 29 37.85 -6.40 -0.53
CA ALA A 29 36.94 -7.15 0.33
C ALA A 29 35.57 -6.46 0.50
N ALA A 30 35.53 -5.12 0.41
CA ALA A 30 34.29 -4.33 0.53
C ALA A 30 33.41 -4.37 -0.74
N THR A 31 33.98 -4.71 -1.89
CA THR A 31 33.32 -4.71 -3.21
C THR A 31 32.71 -6.05 -3.63
N ASP A 32 32.38 -6.93 -2.69
CA ASP A 32 31.83 -8.28 -2.96
C ASP A 32 30.56 -8.28 -3.82
N ALA A 33 29.81 -7.18 -3.81
CA ALA A 33 28.60 -7.02 -4.64
C ALA A 33 28.88 -6.85 -6.15
N VAL A 34 30.10 -6.46 -6.54
CA VAL A 34 30.47 -6.22 -7.95
C VAL A 34 31.78 -6.96 -8.28
N PRO A 35 31.70 -8.22 -8.76
CA PRO A 35 32.85 -9.12 -8.92
C PRO A 35 34.00 -8.55 -9.75
N ILE A 36 33.71 -7.68 -10.72
CA ILE A 36 34.72 -7.10 -11.59
C ILE A 36 35.50 -5.95 -10.92
N ALA A 37 34.86 -5.19 -10.02
CA ALA A 37 35.54 -4.16 -9.24
C ALA A 37 36.56 -4.81 -8.29
N LYS A 38 36.16 -5.91 -7.64
CA LYS A 38 37.04 -6.75 -6.82
C LYS A 38 38.25 -7.27 -7.59
N GLN A 39 38.06 -7.72 -8.83
CA GLN A 39 39.16 -8.17 -9.68
C GLN A 39 40.16 -7.06 -10.03
N ILE A 40 39.67 -5.85 -10.33
CA ILE A 40 40.52 -4.67 -10.58
C ILE A 40 41.32 -4.31 -9.31
N LEU A 41 40.66 -4.27 -8.16
CA LEU A 41 41.27 -3.93 -6.87
C LEU A 41 42.38 -4.92 -6.48
N ASN A 42 42.14 -6.22 -6.68
CA ASN A 42 43.14 -7.26 -6.44
C ASN A 42 44.34 -7.15 -7.39
N SER A 43 44.11 -6.85 -8.66
CA SER A 43 45.18 -6.64 -9.65
C SER A 43 46.02 -5.41 -9.30
N ALA A 44 45.38 -4.31 -8.88
CA ALA A 44 46.06 -3.10 -8.40
C ALA A 44 46.94 -3.38 -7.16
N ALA A 45 46.41 -4.13 -6.18
CA ALA A 45 47.17 -4.53 -4.99
C ALA A 45 48.40 -5.37 -5.37
N HIS A 46 48.26 -6.29 -6.32
CA HIS A 46 49.37 -7.10 -6.80
C HIS A 46 50.43 -6.26 -7.53
N ILE A 47 50.00 -5.32 -8.39
CA ILE A 47 50.90 -4.37 -9.07
C ILE A 47 51.72 -3.56 -8.05
N SER A 48 51.08 -3.06 -7.00
CA SER A 48 51.75 -2.32 -5.93
C SER A 48 52.79 -3.18 -5.19
N ALA A 49 52.40 -4.38 -4.77
CA ALA A 49 53.29 -5.31 -4.07
C ALA A 49 54.52 -5.73 -4.90
N VAL A 50 54.36 -5.87 -6.22
CA VAL A 50 55.45 -6.24 -7.11
C VAL A 50 56.33 -5.04 -7.45
N ALA A 51 55.77 -3.83 -7.56
CA ALA A 51 56.54 -2.61 -7.74
C ALA A 51 57.44 -2.29 -6.54
N GLU A 52 56.96 -2.54 -5.31
CA GLU A 52 57.75 -2.42 -4.07
C GLU A 52 59.02 -3.31 -4.10
N LYS A 53 58.96 -4.48 -4.75
CA LYS A 53 60.12 -5.37 -4.89
C LYS A 53 61.15 -4.89 -5.92
N ILE A 54 60.79 -3.97 -6.82
CA ILE A 54 61.63 -3.48 -7.93
C ILE A 54 62.47 -2.24 -7.52
N GLN A 55 62.68 -2.02 -6.21
CA GLN A 55 63.26 -0.85 -5.49
C GLN A 55 64.53 -0.13 -6.03
N LYS A 56 65.12 -0.47 -7.18
CA LYS A 56 66.25 0.26 -7.77
C LYS A 56 65.99 0.67 -9.22
N LYS A 57 65.54 1.92 -9.37
CA LYS A 57 65.38 2.74 -10.59
C LYS A 57 64.15 2.41 -11.46
N ARG A 58 63.07 3.18 -11.28
CA ARG A 58 62.23 3.78 -12.33
C ARG A 58 61.06 4.55 -11.69
N GLU A 59 61.14 5.87 -11.68
CA GLU A 59 60.07 6.79 -11.23
C GLU A 59 58.74 6.52 -11.96
N ALA A 60 58.80 6.18 -13.25
CA ALA A 60 57.62 5.85 -14.04
C ALA A 60 56.80 4.65 -13.53
N MET A 61 57.43 3.67 -12.87
CA MET A 61 56.71 2.53 -12.29
C MET A 61 55.94 2.96 -11.04
N TYR A 62 56.52 3.84 -10.22
CA TYR A 62 55.87 4.39 -9.04
C TYR A 62 54.70 5.29 -9.40
N THR A 63 54.84 6.14 -10.42
CA THR A 63 53.73 6.97 -10.90
C THR A 63 52.57 6.12 -11.42
N LEU A 64 52.84 4.99 -12.08
CA LEU A 64 51.81 4.08 -12.56
C LEU A 64 51.06 3.40 -11.40
N VAL A 65 51.77 3.00 -10.34
CA VAL A 65 51.20 2.37 -9.14
C VAL A 65 50.36 3.36 -8.34
N GLU A 66 50.88 4.57 -8.09
CA GLU A 66 50.17 5.63 -7.38
C GLU A 66 48.88 6.02 -8.09
N LYS A 67 48.94 6.14 -9.43
CA LYS A 67 47.76 6.33 -10.27
C LYS A 67 46.78 5.17 -10.10
N ALA A 68 47.23 3.93 -10.31
CA ALA A 68 46.41 2.73 -10.16
C ALA A 68 45.67 2.66 -8.79
N ASP A 69 46.34 3.07 -7.70
CA ASP A 69 45.79 3.11 -6.34
C ASP A 69 44.67 4.17 -6.17
N ILE A 70 44.94 5.40 -6.62
CA ILE A 70 43.96 6.50 -6.61
C ILE A 70 42.69 6.08 -7.37
N TYR A 71 42.85 5.44 -8.54
CA TYR A 71 41.73 5.07 -9.39
C TYR A 71 40.94 3.87 -8.87
N ALA A 72 41.61 2.90 -8.28
CA ALA A 72 40.95 1.80 -7.60
C ALA A 72 40.07 2.30 -6.45
N THR A 73 40.52 3.31 -5.70
CA THR A 73 39.73 3.97 -4.65
C THR A 73 38.51 4.70 -5.22
N GLN A 74 38.63 5.40 -6.35
CA GLN A 74 37.49 6.06 -7.00
C GLN A 74 36.42 5.07 -7.49
N ILE A 75 36.84 3.90 -7.99
CA ILE A 75 35.92 2.83 -8.42
C ILE A 75 35.15 2.29 -7.22
N ASP A 76 35.82 2.04 -6.09
CA ASP A 76 35.17 1.56 -4.87
C ASP A 76 34.06 2.53 -4.40
N ILE A 77 34.37 3.82 -4.31
CA ILE A 77 33.39 4.87 -3.94
C ILE A 77 32.22 4.93 -4.93
N SER A 78 32.48 4.77 -6.22
CA SER A 78 31.47 4.92 -7.27
C SER A 78 30.56 3.69 -7.42
N VAL A 79 31.05 2.52 -7.03
CA VAL A 79 30.36 1.22 -7.16
C VAL A 79 29.67 0.82 -5.85
N ALA A 80 30.12 1.34 -4.71
CA ALA A 80 29.53 1.08 -3.40
C ALA A 80 28.02 1.37 -3.39
N GLY A 81 27.22 0.31 -3.20
CA GLY A 81 25.76 0.38 -3.06
C GLY A 81 24.96 0.54 -4.37
N ARG A 82 25.58 0.43 -5.55
CA ARG A 82 24.90 0.57 -6.85
C ARG A 82 24.88 -0.75 -7.63
N VAL A 83 23.78 -1.02 -8.33
CA VAL A 83 23.70 -2.13 -9.31
C VAL A 83 24.32 -1.65 -10.62
N PRO A 84 25.40 -2.26 -11.12
CA PRO A 84 26.08 -1.78 -12.32
C PRO A 84 25.25 -2.03 -13.57
N ASP A 85 25.03 -0.98 -14.37
CA ASP A 85 24.36 -1.09 -15.66
C ASP A 85 25.29 -1.73 -16.72
N ALA A 86 24.73 -2.12 -17.87
CA ALA A 86 25.49 -2.78 -18.93
C ALA A 86 26.64 -1.91 -19.47
N SER A 87 26.50 -0.58 -19.40
CA SER A 87 27.52 0.37 -19.84
C SER A 87 28.70 0.45 -18.86
N LEU A 88 28.44 0.51 -17.55
CA LEU A 88 29.43 0.47 -16.48
C LEU A 88 30.19 -0.84 -16.49
N LYS A 89 29.48 -1.98 -16.61
CA LYS A 89 30.11 -3.30 -16.68
C LYS A 89 31.14 -3.38 -17.82
N ARG A 90 30.76 -2.94 -19.04
CA ARG A 90 31.67 -2.93 -20.19
C ARG A 90 32.88 -2.02 -19.99
N ARG A 91 32.73 -0.89 -19.28
CA ARG A 91 33.84 0.01 -18.95
C ARG A 91 34.78 -0.59 -17.90
N LEU A 92 34.23 -1.22 -16.86
CA LEU A 92 35.01 -1.96 -15.86
C LEU A 92 35.77 -3.13 -16.51
N GLU A 93 35.20 -3.84 -17.48
CA GLU A 93 35.89 -4.89 -18.24
C GLU A 93 37.10 -4.37 -19.02
N ARG A 94 36.97 -3.19 -19.65
CA ARG A 94 38.10 -2.54 -20.36
C ARG A 94 39.18 -2.09 -19.39
N LEU A 95 38.78 -1.49 -18.27
CA LEU A 95 39.71 -1.04 -17.25
C LEU A 95 40.46 -2.24 -16.65
N TYR A 96 39.75 -3.31 -16.31
CA TYR A 96 40.35 -4.57 -15.83
C TYR A 96 41.37 -5.15 -16.82
N SER A 97 41.08 -5.11 -18.12
CA SER A 97 42.04 -5.53 -19.15
C SER A 97 43.34 -4.71 -19.11
N VAL A 98 43.26 -3.41 -18.85
CA VAL A 98 44.44 -2.54 -18.69
C VAL A 98 45.23 -2.91 -17.43
N PHE A 99 44.55 -3.15 -16.30
CA PHE A 99 45.19 -3.60 -15.07
C PHE A 99 45.91 -4.95 -15.25
N LEU A 100 45.30 -5.93 -15.91
CA LEU A 100 45.94 -7.21 -16.23
C LEU A 100 47.19 -7.05 -17.10
N LYS A 101 47.18 -6.13 -18.08
CA LYS A 101 48.37 -5.84 -18.92
C LYS A 101 49.50 -5.22 -18.08
N ILE A 102 49.18 -4.34 -17.14
CA ILE A 102 50.16 -3.72 -16.23
C ILE A 102 50.73 -4.78 -15.29
N GLU A 103 49.87 -5.60 -14.69
CA GLU A 103 50.26 -6.70 -13.80
C GLU A 103 51.19 -7.69 -14.48
N ALA A 104 50.91 -8.09 -15.73
CA ALA A 104 51.76 -8.95 -16.52
C ALA A 104 53.13 -8.31 -16.81
N LEU A 105 53.16 -7.01 -17.12
CA LEU A 105 54.40 -6.27 -17.36
C LEU A 105 55.27 -6.17 -16.09
N VAL A 106 54.63 -5.94 -14.94
CA VAL A 106 55.30 -5.81 -13.65
C VAL A 106 55.80 -7.17 -13.14
N SER A 107 55.00 -8.24 -13.27
CA SER A 107 55.35 -9.60 -12.89
C SER A 107 56.51 -10.19 -13.72
N HIS A 108 56.52 -9.93 -15.03
CA HIS A 108 57.63 -10.30 -15.92
C HIS A 108 58.97 -9.70 -15.45
N ASN A 109 58.94 -8.52 -14.83
CA ASN A 109 60.15 -7.83 -14.36
C ASN A 109 60.65 -8.32 -12.99
N ALA A 110 59.79 -8.91 -12.16
CA ALA A 110 60.14 -9.34 -10.80
C ALA A 110 60.68 -10.78 -10.69
N GLY A 111 60.43 -11.64 -11.68
CA GLY A 111 60.75 -13.08 -11.62
C GLY A 111 62.19 -13.52 -11.97
N SER A 112 63.08 -12.61 -12.39
CA SER A 112 64.39 -13.03 -12.95
C SER A 112 65.51 -13.12 -11.90
N LYS A 113 65.81 -14.33 -11.43
CA LYS A 113 66.99 -14.61 -10.59
C LYS A 113 68.26 -14.85 -11.44
N LYS A 114 69.19 -13.88 -11.38
CA LYS A 114 70.66 -13.95 -11.56
C LYS A 114 71.27 -14.90 -12.61
N HIS A 115 71.46 -14.43 -13.85
CA HIS A 115 72.66 -14.61 -14.73
C HIS A 115 72.44 -13.88 -16.08
N PRO A 116 73.40 -13.82 -17.03
CA PRO A 116 74.03 -12.65 -17.68
C PRO A 116 73.09 -11.68 -18.45
N MET A 117 71.96 -11.34 -17.85
CA MET A 117 70.88 -10.52 -18.36
C MET A 117 71.06 -9.05 -18.04
N ILE A 118 72.14 -8.61 -17.36
CA ILE A 118 72.37 -7.18 -17.10
C ILE A 118 72.54 -6.39 -18.43
N ARG A 119 73.08 -7.04 -19.48
CA ARG A 119 73.11 -6.50 -20.86
C ARG A 119 71.74 -6.54 -21.53
N LEU A 120 70.91 -7.55 -21.25
CA LEU A 120 69.52 -7.61 -21.73
C LEU A 120 68.61 -6.61 -21.00
N TRP A 121 68.90 -6.32 -19.73
CA TRP A 121 68.24 -5.31 -18.91
C TRP A 121 68.50 -3.90 -19.44
N GLN A 122 69.71 -3.62 -19.96
CA GLN A 122 69.97 -2.36 -20.67
C GLN A 122 69.21 -2.26 -22.00
N THR A 123 68.93 -3.39 -22.68
CA THR A 123 68.08 -3.43 -23.90
C THR A 123 66.57 -3.49 -23.62
N VAL A 124 66.15 -3.84 -22.40
CA VAL A 124 64.76 -3.73 -21.90
C VAL A 124 64.51 -2.36 -21.25
N ILE A 125 65.56 -1.68 -20.76
CA ILE A 125 65.55 -0.24 -20.45
C ILE A 125 65.29 0.60 -21.71
N THR A 126 65.56 0.09 -22.92
CA THR A 126 65.17 0.71 -24.20
C THR A 126 63.73 0.42 -24.67
N LYS A 127 62.84 -0.14 -23.83
CA LYS A 127 61.38 -0.09 -24.09
C LYS A 127 60.60 0.74 -23.03
N PRO A 128 60.96 2.02 -22.78
CA PRO A 128 60.11 2.94 -22.04
C PRO A 128 58.75 3.14 -22.73
N ILE A 129 58.74 2.98 -24.06
CA ILE A 129 57.58 3.06 -24.94
C ILE A 129 56.38 2.24 -24.43
N ARG A 130 56.59 1.02 -23.90
CA ARG A 130 55.46 0.14 -23.53
C ARG A 130 54.81 0.53 -22.20
N ALA A 131 55.59 1.00 -21.23
CA ALA A 131 55.06 1.50 -19.97
C ALA A 131 54.37 2.85 -20.17
N GLU A 132 54.97 3.74 -20.96
CA GLU A 132 54.37 5.02 -21.37
C GLU A 132 53.05 4.80 -22.15
N THR A 133 53.00 3.81 -23.06
CA THR A 133 51.76 3.44 -23.76
C THR A 133 50.67 2.98 -22.78
N LEU A 134 51.02 2.16 -21.77
CA LEU A 134 50.06 1.71 -20.76
C LEU A 134 49.60 2.83 -19.83
N VAL A 135 50.47 3.79 -19.50
CA VAL A 135 50.08 5.00 -18.76
C VAL A 135 49.06 5.80 -19.57
N VAL A 136 49.26 5.96 -20.88
CA VAL A 136 48.32 6.68 -21.76
C VAL A 136 47.01 5.90 -21.93
N GLU A 137 47.05 4.56 -22.09
CA GLU A 137 45.83 3.73 -22.12
C GLU A 137 45.04 3.82 -20.82
N LEU A 138 45.73 3.78 -19.68
CA LEU A 138 45.13 3.91 -18.35
C LEU A 138 44.48 5.29 -18.20
N ASP A 139 45.24 6.38 -18.42
CA ASP A 139 44.74 7.76 -18.31
C ASP A 139 43.52 8.00 -19.22
N ARG A 140 43.51 7.43 -20.44
CA ARG A 140 42.37 7.53 -21.37
C ARG A 140 41.11 6.84 -20.84
N GLU A 141 41.21 5.59 -20.40
CA GLU A 141 40.04 4.85 -19.90
C GLU A 141 39.49 5.47 -18.61
N ILE A 142 40.35 6.09 -17.82
CA ILE A 142 39.97 6.80 -16.60
C ILE A 142 39.24 8.10 -16.91
N GLN A 143 39.77 8.93 -17.81
CA GLN A 143 39.05 10.15 -18.21
C GLN A 143 37.64 9.82 -18.72
N LEU A 144 37.52 8.70 -19.45
CA LEU A 144 36.23 8.18 -19.89
C LEU A 144 35.36 7.71 -18.71
N PHE A 145 35.93 7.08 -17.69
CA PHE A 145 35.24 6.64 -16.48
C PHE A 145 34.77 7.82 -15.61
N GLU A 146 35.63 8.81 -15.36
CA GLU A 146 35.29 10.03 -14.63
C GLU A 146 34.18 10.83 -15.33
N ALA A 147 34.26 10.99 -16.65
CA ALA A 147 33.21 11.64 -17.44
C ALA A 147 31.87 10.88 -17.35
N TRP A 148 31.91 9.55 -17.26
CA TRP A 148 30.71 8.74 -17.07
C TRP A 148 30.14 8.89 -15.66
N ILE A 149 30.96 8.89 -14.60
CA ILE A 149 30.49 9.12 -13.23
C ILE A 149 29.81 10.48 -13.13
N GLN A 150 30.45 11.54 -13.66
CA GLN A 150 29.88 12.88 -13.66
C GLN A 150 28.54 12.93 -14.43
N LEU A 151 28.48 12.31 -15.60
CA LEU A 151 27.24 12.24 -16.37
C LEU A 151 26.14 11.45 -15.64
N SER A 152 26.47 10.32 -15.01
CA SER A 152 25.53 9.50 -14.26
C SER A 152 24.99 10.23 -13.04
N LEU A 153 25.85 10.93 -12.29
CA LEU A 153 25.44 11.73 -11.13
C LEU A 153 24.53 12.88 -11.55
N VAL A 154 24.89 13.61 -12.61
CA VAL A 154 24.07 14.71 -13.14
C VAL A 154 22.73 14.19 -13.65
N VAL A 155 22.71 13.06 -14.35
CA VAL A 155 21.46 12.44 -14.84
C VAL A 155 20.60 11.97 -13.67
N ASP A 156 21.18 11.34 -12.64
CA ASP A 156 20.44 10.89 -11.46
C ASP A 156 19.90 12.07 -10.64
N ASP A 157 20.70 13.13 -10.46
CA ASP A 157 20.26 14.33 -9.74
C ASP A 157 19.19 15.10 -10.53
N THR A 158 19.32 15.15 -11.86
CA THR A 158 18.31 15.75 -12.74
C THR A 158 17.05 14.90 -12.77
N ALA A 159 17.15 13.58 -12.85
CA ALA A 159 16.01 12.67 -12.80
C ALA A 159 15.30 12.76 -11.44
N ARG A 160 16.05 12.88 -10.34
CA ARG A 160 15.50 13.07 -8.99
C ARG A 160 14.83 14.43 -8.85
N ALA A 161 15.41 15.50 -9.40
CA ALA A 161 14.81 16.83 -9.42
C ALA A 161 13.52 16.85 -10.25
N ILE A 162 13.53 16.24 -11.43
CA ILE A 162 12.34 16.11 -12.30
C ILE A 162 11.27 15.25 -11.62
N ALA A 163 11.65 14.15 -10.96
CA ALA A 163 10.72 13.31 -10.21
C ALA A 163 10.14 14.05 -9.00
N ALA A 164 10.92 14.89 -8.33
CA ALA A 164 10.43 15.74 -7.24
C ALA A 164 9.43 16.80 -7.71
N ASP A 165 9.55 17.27 -8.95
CA ASP A 165 8.63 18.22 -9.58
C ASP A 165 7.48 17.58 -10.36
N ALA A 166 7.48 16.25 -10.49
CA ALA A 166 6.38 15.53 -11.09
C ALA A 166 5.12 15.68 -10.23
N ARG A 167 4.06 16.22 -10.84
CA ARG A 167 2.74 16.37 -10.17
C ARG A 167 1.91 15.10 -10.22
N TYR A 168 2.24 14.16 -11.10
CA TYR A 168 1.47 12.94 -11.32
C TYR A 168 2.40 11.74 -11.53
N ASP A 169 1.97 10.57 -11.08
CA ASP A 169 2.66 9.28 -11.31
C ASP A 169 2.16 8.55 -12.58
N GLY A 170 1.63 9.32 -13.54
CA GLY A 170 0.99 8.85 -14.77
C GLY A 170 -0.53 9.05 -14.76
N GLN A 171 -1.20 8.75 -13.65
CA GLN A 171 -2.66 8.93 -13.53
C GLN A 171 -3.10 9.56 -12.20
N ILE A 172 -2.32 9.38 -11.14
CA ILE A 172 -2.69 9.84 -9.79
C ILE A 172 -1.77 10.99 -9.39
N ARG A 173 -2.33 11.94 -8.64
CA ARG A 173 -1.57 13.10 -8.19
C ARG A 173 -0.52 12.69 -7.13
N LEU A 174 0.66 13.25 -7.25
CA LEU A 174 1.70 13.18 -6.23
C LEU A 174 1.53 14.37 -5.29
N LEU A 175 1.36 14.09 -3.99
CA LEU A 175 1.11 15.07 -2.95
C LEU A 175 2.31 15.18 -2.02
N ARG A 176 2.65 16.42 -1.65
CA ARG A 176 3.65 16.75 -0.65
C ARG A 176 2.96 16.99 0.69
N ASP A 177 3.72 16.91 1.80
CA ASP A 177 3.16 17.19 3.13
C ASP A 177 2.51 18.57 3.24
N CYS A 178 3.07 19.59 2.55
CA CYS A 178 2.51 20.93 2.52
C CYS A 178 1.15 21.05 1.80
N ASP A 179 0.80 20.06 0.96
CA ASP A 179 -0.47 20.05 0.23
C ASP A 179 -1.61 19.48 1.08
N ILE A 180 -1.30 18.90 2.25
CA ILE A 180 -2.25 18.14 3.07
C ILE A 180 -2.39 18.77 4.46
N GLU A 181 -3.50 19.49 4.66
CA GLU A 181 -3.89 20.00 5.97
C GLU A 181 -4.66 18.91 6.74
N LYS A 182 -3.96 18.09 7.53
CA LYS A 182 -4.58 17.05 8.37
C LYS A 182 -5.50 17.67 9.43
N ARG A 183 -6.66 17.05 9.65
CA ARG A 183 -7.70 17.50 10.60
C ARG A 183 -8.03 16.40 11.60
N LYS A 184 -9.30 15.98 11.68
CA LYS A 184 -9.81 15.08 12.71
C LYS A 184 -9.62 13.63 12.30
N ILE A 185 -9.10 12.82 13.21
CA ILE A 185 -9.05 11.36 13.07
C ILE A 185 -10.47 10.80 12.99
N ILE A 186 -10.74 10.01 11.96
CA ILE A 186 -12.02 9.35 11.69
C ILE A 186 -11.99 7.93 12.26
N MET A 187 -10.91 7.20 11.97
CA MET A 187 -10.75 5.80 12.40
C MET A 187 -9.26 5.49 12.54
N GLN A 188 -8.94 4.55 13.44
CA GLN A 188 -7.62 3.95 13.56
C GLN A 188 -7.77 2.43 13.62
N CYS A 189 -6.79 1.72 13.06
CA CYS A 189 -6.74 0.27 13.12
C CYS A 189 -5.29 -0.17 13.30
N ALA A 190 -5.05 -0.95 14.36
CA ALA A 190 -3.76 -1.57 14.57
C ALA A 190 -3.59 -2.76 13.60
N THR A 191 -2.45 -2.80 12.94
CA THR A 191 -1.97 -3.89 12.08
C THR A 191 -0.63 -4.39 12.62
N ASP A 192 -0.11 -5.44 12.01
CA ASP A 192 1.24 -5.95 12.23
C ASP A 192 2.33 -4.94 11.84
N GLU A 193 2.09 -4.14 10.80
CA GLU A 193 3.03 -3.11 10.30
C GLU A 193 2.97 -1.78 11.08
N GLY A 194 1.91 -1.51 11.84
CA GLY A 194 1.74 -0.25 12.57
C GLY A 194 0.28 0.08 12.86
N THR A 195 -0.05 1.37 12.96
CA THR A 195 -1.45 1.81 13.08
C THR A 195 -1.86 2.53 11.81
N VAL A 196 -2.79 1.93 11.06
CA VAL A 196 -3.42 2.60 9.91
C VAL A 196 -4.40 3.62 10.45
N THR A 197 -4.19 4.89 10.11
CA THR A 197 -5.04 6.00 10.52
C THR A 197 -5.75 6.60 9.32
N TRP A 198 -7.06 6.77 9.44
CA TRP A 198 -7.89 7.56 8.54
C TRP A 198 -8.22 8.88 9.23
N ALA A 199 -7.88 9.99 8.61
CA ALA A 199 -8.19 11.32 9.12
C ALA A 199 -8.85 12.17 8.03
N SER A 200 -9.72 13.08 8.41
CA SER A 200 -10.15 14.16 7.51
C SER A 200 -8.95 15.07 7.22
N ALA A 201 -8.88 15.60 6.01
CA ALA A 201 -7.84 16.53 5.59
C ALA A 201 -8.41 17.53 4.58
N ARG A 202 -7.81 18.71 4.46
CA ARG A 202 -8.04 19.60 3.31
C ARG A 202 -6.89 19.50 2.33
N VAL A 203 -7.22 19.31 1.06
CA VAL A 203 -6.28 19.28 -0.05
C VAL A 203 -6.84 20.17 -1.15
N ASP A 204 -6.09 21.18 -1.57
CA ASP A 204 -6.57 22.26 -2.45
C ASP A 204 -7.88 22.93 -2.00
N GLY A 205 -8.13 22.97 -0.69
CA GLY A 205 -9.36 23.52 -0.10
C GLY A 205 -10.56 22.58 -0.08
N GLU A 206 -10.50 21.44 -0.79
CA GLU A 206 -11.53 20.38 -0.75
C GLU A 206 -11.33 19.49 0.49
N LEU A 207 -12.44 19.09 1.11
CA LEU A 207 -12.43 18.19 2.26
C LEU A 207 -12.34 16.73 1.78
N MET A 208 -11.30 16.04 2.21
CA MET A 208 -10.94 14.68 1.79
C MET A 208 -10.59 13.81 2.99
N VAL A 209 -10.32 12.52 2.76
CA VAL A 209 -9.79 11.61 3.78
C VAL A 209 -8.37 11.18 3.42
N ILE A 210 -7.45 11.34 4.35
CA ILE A 210 -6.10 10.80 4.26
C ILE A 210 -6.03 9.46 5.01
N ARG A 211 -5.41 8.46 4.39
CA ARG A 211 -5.00 7.19 5.01
C ARG A 211 -3.47 7.18 5.09
N TYR A 212 -2.93 6.94 6.26
CA TYR A 212 -1.49 6.79 6.46
C TYR A 212 -1.18 5.70 7.49
N LEU A 213 -0.02 5.07 7.32
CA LEU A 213 0.50 4.12 8.28
C LEU A 213 1.39 4.87 9.28
N GLU A 214 0.98 4.92 10.53
CA GLU A 214 1.82 5.41 11.61
C GLU A 214 2.66 4.23 12.09
N SER A 215 3.96 4.25 11.74
CA SER A 215 4.90 3.25 12.23
C SER A 215 4.83 3.27 13.75
N SER A 216 4.52 2.12 14.35
CA SER A 216 4.59 2.00 15.79
C SER A 216 6.05 2.23 16.17
N SER A 217 6.38 3.45 16.60
CA SER A 217 7.61 3.69 17.37
C SER A 217 7.58 2.62 18.44
N ILE A 218 8.63 1.81 18.54
CA ILE A 218 8.72 0.60 19.36
C ILE A 218 8.34 0.94 20.81
N VAL A 219 7.04 1.01 21.10
CA VAL A 219 6.52 1.06 22.46
C VAL A 219 6.59 -0.39 22.84
N LYS A 220 7.59 -0.69 23.68
CA LYS A 220 7.75 -2.00 24.33
C LYS A 220 6.36 -2.49 24.72
N ARG A 221 5.90 -3.58 24.08
CA ARG A 221 4.61 -4.20 24.39
C ARG A 221 4.59 -4.46 25.88
N ASP A 222 3.83 -3.66 26.62
CA ASP A 222 3.33 -4.10 27.92
C ASP A 222 2.34 -5.23 27.61
N GLU A 223 2.70 -6.46 27.95
CA GLU A 223 1.94 -7.69 27.70
C GLU A 223 0.57 -7.72 28.43
N ASN A 224 0.17 -6.64 29.09
CA ASN A 224 -0.98 -6.60 30.00
C ASN A 224 -2.24 -5.89 29.46
N VAL A 225 -2.28 -5.43 28.20
CA VAL A 225 -3.50 -4.79 27.67
C VAL A 225 -4.44 -5.82 27.05
N VAL A 226 -5.33 -6.33 27.93
CA VAL A 226 -6.72 -6.74 27.73
C VAL A 226 -7.13 -7.17 26.32
N ALA A 227 -7.29 -8.49 26.18
CA ALA A 227 -8.02 -9.16 25.12
C ALA A 227 -9.46 -8.61 25.01
N GLY A 228 -9.79 -7.96 23.91
CA GLY A 228 -11.16 -7.48 23.68
C GLY A 228 -11.43 -6.82 22.33
N VAL A 229 -10.42 -6.33 21.62
CA VAL A 229 -10.62 -5.80 20.27
C VAL A 229 -10.48 -6.96 19.28
N SER A 230 -11.60 -7.35 18.67
CA SER A 230 -11.65 -8.34 17.61
C SER A 230 -10.75 -7.91 16.46
N LEU A 231 -9.58 -8.56 16.35
CA LEU A 231 -8.70 -8.50 15.19
C LEU A 231 -9.45 -9.11 13.99
N GLN A 232 -10.26 -8.31 13.29
CA GLN A 232 -10.64 -8.64 11.93
C GLN A 232 -9.34 -8.79 11.14
N GLN A 233 -9.08 -10.00 10.61
CA GLN A 233 -8.04 -10.20 9.61
C GLN A 233 -8.34 -9.25 8.45
N ARG A 234 -7.56 -8.18 8.35
CA ARG A 234 -7.62 -7.23 7.24
C ARG A 234 -6.57 -7.63 6.22
N ALA A 235 -6.86 -7.34 4.96
CA ALA A 235 -5.91 -7.53 3.88
C ALA A 235 -4.60 -6.75 4.17
N PRO A 236 -3.44 -7.24 3.69
CA PRO A 236 -2.20 -6.49 3.75
C PRO A 236 -2.38 -5.05 3.24
N TYR A 237 -1.68 -4.10 3.88
CA TYR A 237 -1.84 -2.66 3.63
C TYR A 237 -1.75 -2.30 2.13
N ILE A 238 -0.85 -2.98 1.41
CA ILE A 238 -0.54 -2.74 0.00
C ILE A 238 -1.66 -3.22 -0.92
N ASP A 239 -2.27 -4.38 -0.64
CA ASP A 239 -3.25 -5.00 -1.53
C ASP A 239 -4.50 -4.14 -1.68
N TYR A 240 -4.95 -3.54 -0.58
CA TYR A 240 -6.06 -2.59 -0.61
C TYR A 240 -5.77 -1.38 -1.51
N LEU A 241 -4.58 -0.77 -1.39
CA LEU A 241 -4.24 0.41 -2.20
C LEU A 241 -4.15 0.09 -3.70
N GLU A 242 -3.72 -1.11 -4.06
CA GLU A 242 -3.69 -1.55 -5.45
C GLU A 242 -5.09 -1.85 -6.00
N ASN A 243 -5.99 -2.42 -5.19
CA ASN A 243 -7.40 -2.58 -5.56
C ASN A 243 -8.07 -1.21 -5.79
N ILE A 244 -7.89 -0.26 -4.87
CA ILE A 244 -8.47 1.09 -5.02
C ILE A 244 -7.85 1.85 -6.20
N LYS A 245 -6.56 1.65 -6.48
CA LYS A 245 -5.91 2.25 -7.66
C LYS A 245 -6.65 1.90 -8.95
N ARG A 246 -7.05 0.63 -9.11
CA ARG A 246 -7.77 0.13 -10.28
C ARG A 246 -9.16 0.78 -10.42
N LEU A 247 -9.84 0.98 -9.29
CA LEU A 247 -11.18 1.59 -9.20
C LEU A 247 -11.18 3.10 -9.42
N SER A 248 -10.04 3.77 -9.23
CA SER A 248 -9.95 5.24 -9.26
C SER A 248 -9.61 5.79 -10.65
N THR A 249 -9.56 4.94 -11.67
CA THR A 249 -9.31 5.38 -13.05
C THR A 249 -10.58 5.98 -13.67
N VAL A 250 -10.43 6.95 -14.58
CA VAL A 250 -11.57 7.67 -15.19
C VAL A 250 -12.61 6.73 -15.80
N LEU A 251 -12.15 5.68 -16.48
CA LEU A 251 -13.02 4.72 -17.18
C LEU A 251 -13.75 3.76 -16.24
N ASN A 252 -13.19 3.53 -15.05
CA ASN A 252 -13.69 2.54 -14.08
C ASN A 252 -14.25 3.19 -12.80
N SER A 253 -14.32 4.52 -12.77
CA SER A 253 -14.78 5.23 -11.59
C SER A 253 -16.30 5.15 -11.47
N HIS A 254 -16.78 4.80 -10.28
CA HIS A 254 -18.18 4.89 -9.92
C HIS A 254 -18.39 6.04 -8.94
N PRO A 255 -19.44 6.87 -9.07
CA PRO A 255 -19.63 8.00 -8.18
C PRO A 255 -19.73 7.58 -6.71
N HIS A 256 -20.36 6.44 -6.41
CA HIS A 256 -20.59 5.98 -5.03
C HIS A 256 -19.49 5.07 -4.48
N ILE A 257 -18.36 4.94 -5.17
CA ILE A 257 -17.15 4.27 -4.68
C ILE A 257 -16.12 5.36 -4.34
N VAL A 258 -15.31 5.13 -3.31
CA VAL A 258 -14.21 6.03 -2.98
C VAL A 258 -13.24 6.18 -4.15
N GLN A 259 -12.77 7.41 -4.38
CA GLN A 259 -11.80 7.70 -5.44
C GLN A 259 -10.46 8.13 -4.83
N LEU A 260 -9.39 7.47 -5.24
CA LEU A 260 -8.02 7.87 -4.93
C LEU A 260 -7.70 9.17 -5.67
N TYR A 261 -7.44 10.22 -4.89
CA TYR A 261 -7.07 11.53 -5.39
C TYR A 261 -5.56 11.63 -5.62
N GLY A 262 -4.79 11.19 -4.63
CA GLY A 262 -3.34 11.35 -4.65
C GLY A 262 -2.63 10.39 -3.71
N ARG A 263 -1.32 10.24 -3.94
CA ARG A 263 -0.40 9.48 -3.08
C ARG A 263 0.72 10.40 -2.63
N HIS A 264 1.25 10.15 -1.43
CA HIS A 264 2.38 10.91 -0.92
C HIS A 264 3.67 10.53 -1.62
N VAL A 265 4.50 11.52 -1.92
CA VAL A 265 5.78 11.32 -2.65
C VAL A 265 6.78 10.43 -1.91
N GLN A 266 6.76 10.44 -0.57
CA GLN A 266 7.76 9.74 0.25
C GLN A 266 7.24 8.49 0.95
N GLY A 267 6.00 8.05 0.68
CA GLY A 267 5.49 6.93 1.45
C GLY A 267 4.10 6.44 1.09
N PRO A 268 3.60 5.47 1.87
CA PRO A 268 2.36 4.75 1.59
C PRO A 268 1.08 5.56 1.83
N THR A 269 1.20 6.84 2.18
CA THR A 269 0.07 7.73 2.47
C THR A 269 -0.75 7.98 1.20
N ALA A 270 -2.07 7.86 1.32
CA ALA A 270 -3.03 8.03 0.24
C ALA A 270 -4.13 9.02 0.64
N VAL A 271 -4.60 9.80 -0.32
CA VAL A 271 -5.69 10.77 -0.15
C VAL A 271 -6.86 10.36 -1.02
N PHE A 272 -8.06 10.40 -0.46
CA PHE A 272 -9.29 9.98 -1.11
C PHE A 272 -10.32 11.10 -1.17
N ARG A 273 -10.95 11.25 -2.32
CA ARG A 273 -12.21 12.00 -2.47
C ARG A 273 -13.33 11.13 -1.89
N SER A 274 -13.58 11.29 -0.60
CA SER A 274 -14.56 10.50 0.13
C SER A 274 -15.34 11.35 1.14
N GLY A 275 -16.42 10.77 1.64
CA GLY A 275 -17.15 11.33 2.75
C GLY A 275 -16.43 11.21 4.08
N ILE A 276 -16.73 12.15 4.99
CA ILE A 276 -16.13 12.19 6.34
C ILE A 276 -17.09 11.74 7.44
N PHE A 277 -18.41 11.67 7.15
CA PHE A 277 -19.41 11.29 8.14
C PHE A 277 -19.71 9.80 8.03
N SER A 278 -19.81 9.09 9.17
CA SER A 278 -20.31 7.73 9.11
C SER A 278 -21.78 7.72 8.68
N LEU A 279 -22.19 6.73 7.89
CA LEU A 279 -23.57 6.59 7.46
C LEU A 279 -24.55 6.54 8.66
N ALA A 280 -24.14 5.93 9.77
CA ALA A 280 -24.91 5.91 11.01
C ALA A 280 -25.13 7.34 11.59
N SER A 281 -24.11 8.19 11.56
CA SER A 281 -24.24 9.59 12.00
C SER A 281 -25.20 10.36 11.10
N GLN A 282 -25.12 10.13 9.78
CA GLN A 282 -26.04 10.75 8.83
C GLN A 282 -27.49 10.32 9.10
N PHE A 283 -27.73 9.04 9.40
CA PHE A 283 -29.07 8.59 9.76
C PHE A 283 -29.58 9.23 11.05
N TYR A 284 -28.72 9.42 12.05
CA TYR A 284 -29.11 10.12 13.27
C TYR A 284 -29.54 11.57 12.98
N ILE A 285 -28.80 12.28 12.12
CA ILE A 285 -29.15 13.64 11.67
C ILE A 285 -30.49 13.62 10.93
N MET A 286 -30.69 12.69 9.99
CA MET A 286 -31.95 12.59 9.25
C MET A 286 -33.16 12.31 10.16
N THR A 287 -32.99 11.48 11.20
CA THR A 287 -34.06 11.21 12.17
C THR A 287 -34.43 12.47 12.96
N ALA A 288 -33.45 13.29 13.32
CA ALA A 288 -33.71 14.58 13.96
C ALA A 288 -34.43 15.57 13.03
N GLU A 289 -34.20 15.51 11.71
CA GLU A 289 -34.92 16.30 10.71
C GLU A 289 -36.36 15.80 10.46
N GLU A 290 -36.67 14.55 10.81
CA GLU A 290 -37.98 13.92 10.53
C GLU A 290 -39.14 14.65 11.21
N SER A 291 -38.89 15.29 12.36
CA SER A 291 -39.87 16.14 13.05
C SER A 291 -40.29 17.38 12.22
N CYS A 292 -39.52 17.74 11.19
CA CYS A 292 -39.78 18.91 10.34
C CYS A 292 -40.53 18.58 9.04
N GLY A 293 -41.07 17.35 8.90
CA GLY A 293 -41.91 16.98 7.75
C GLY A 293 -41.16 16.64 6.46
N GLY A 294 -39.84 16.41 6.54
CA GLY A 294 -39.05 15.94 5.40
C GLY A 294 -39.34 14.48 5.03
N ASN A 295 -39.24 14.13 3.75
CA ASN A 295 -39.35 12.74 3.29
C ASN A 295 -38.05 11.95 3.57
N VAL A 296 -37.77 11.73 4.85
CA VAL A 296 -36.57 11.03 5.35
C VAL A 296 -36.48 9.62 4.79
N THR A 297 -37.61 8.91 4.71
CA THR A 297 -37.69 7.57 4.11
C THR A 297 -37.18 7.53 2.68
N ALA A 298 -37.64 8.44 1.81
CA ALA A 298 -37.16 8.47 0.43
C ALA A 298 -35.67 8.79 0.33
N LYS A 299 -35.13 9.63 1.24
CA LYS A 299 -33.67 9.87 1.34
C LYS A 299 -32.93 8.59 1.72
N ARG A 300 -33.38 7.86 2.76
CA ARG A 300 -32.79 6.58 3.19
C ARG A 300 -32.80 5.54 2.06
N LEU A 301 -33.90 5.42 1.32
CA LEU A 301 -34.01 4.51 0.16
C LEU A 301 -33.06 4.88 -0.96
N ARG A 302 -32.93 6.17 -1.23
CA ARG A 302 -31.99 6.65 -2.23
C ARG A 302 -30.56 6.24 -1.88
N LEU A 303 -30.16 6.38 -0.63
CA LEU A 303 -28.84 5.94 -0.16
C LEU A 303 -28.66 4.43 -0.31
N ALA A 304 -29.67 3.64 0.05
CA ALA A 304 -29.65 2.19 -0.07
C ALA A 304 -29.37 1.74 -1.51
N TYR A 305 -30.13 2.26 -2.47
CA TYR A 305 -29.97 1.92 -3.89
C TYR A 305 -28.62 2.37 -4.45
N LYS A 306 -28.13 3.56 -4.06
CA LYS A 306 -26.81 4.04 -4.48
C LYS A 306 -25.66 3.16 -3.97
N ILE A 307 -25.78 2.66 -2.74
CA ILE A 307 -24.82 1.71 -2.17
C ILE A 307 -24.91 0.37 -2.90
N LEU A 308 -26.11 -0.17 -3.12
CA LEU A 308 -26.31 -1.43 -3.86
C LEU A 308 -25.74 -1.36 -5.28
N ASP A 309 -25.98 -0.28 -6.01
CA ASP A 309 -25.45 -0.07 -7.37
C ASP A 309 -23.93 -0.03 -7.36
N ALA A 310 -23.32 0.62 -6.35
CA ALA A 310 -21.87 0.64 -6.18
C ALA A 310 -21.27 -0.74 -5.90
N VAL A 311 -21.92 -1.54 -5.06
CA VAL A 311 -21.48 -2.92 -4.75
C VAL A 311 -21.59 -3.80 -5.98
N PHE A 312 -22.72 -3.74 -6.69
CA PHE A 312 -22.90 -4.44 -7.96
C PHE A 312 -21.80 -4.09 -8.97
N HIS A 313 -21.47 -2.81 -9.09
CA HIS A 313 -20.38 -2.37 -9.97
C HIS A 313 -19.02 -2.94 -9.57
N LEU A 314 -18.68 -2.99 -8.27
CA LEU A 314 -17.43 -3.61 -7.80
C LEU A 314 -17.32 -5.08 -8.20
N GLU A 315 -18.41 -5.84 -8.02
CA GLU A 315 -18.43 -7.26 -8.29
C GLU A 315 -18.33 -7.54 -9.80
N GLU A 316 -19.21 -6.93 -10.59
CA GLU A 316 -19.31 -7.21 -12.02
C GLU A 316 -18.17 -6.62 -12.84
N ALA A 317 -17.77 -5.37 -12.56
CA ALA A 317 -16.76 -4.70 -13.38
C ALA A 317 -15.32 -5.06 -12.96
N HIS A 318 -15.13 -5.48 -11.70
CA HIS A 318 -13.78 -5.64 -11.15
C HIS A 318 -13.52 -6.98 -10.47
N GLY A 319 -14.52 -7.84 -10.27
CA GLY A 319 -14.33 -9.06 -9.48
C GLY A 319 -13.87 -8.75 -8.06
N LEU A 320 -14.30 -7.62 -7.51
CA LEU A 320 -13.99 -7.18 -6.16
C LEU A 320 -15.26 -7.23 -5.32
N VAL A 321 -15.12 -7.50 -4.03
CA VAL A 321 -16.25 -7.50 -3.10
C VAL A 321 -16.01 -6.50 -1.99
N TRP A 322 -17.09 -5.79 -1.65
CA TRP A 322 -17.12 -4.94 -0.49
C TRP A 322 -17.61 -5.72 0.73
N VAL A 323 -16.69 -6.03 1.64
CA VAL A 323 -16.96 -6.74 2.91
C VAL A 323 -17.33 -5.78 4.04
N GLY A 324 -17.28 -4.47 3.76
CA GLY A 324 -17.39 -3.40 4.74
C GLY A 324 -18.73 -3.35 5.44
N LYS A 325 -18.66 -3.05 6.74
CA LYS A 325 -19.86 -2.80 7.56
C LYS A 325 -20.30 -1.34 7.53
N THR A 326 -19.46 -0.45 7.01
CA THR A 326 -19.61 0.99 7.17
C THR A 326 -19.38 1.70 5.86
N ALA A 327 -20.38 2.48 5.43
CA ALA A 327 -20.22 3.49 4.39
C ALA A 327 -20.00 4.85 5.04
N VAL A 328 -19.43 5.77 4.27
CA VAL A 328 -19.33 7.17 4.64
C VAL A 328 -20.22 8.03 3.75
N VAL A 329 -20.55 9.21 4.22
CA VAL A 329 -21.36 10.19 3.50
C VAL A 329 -20.56 11.47 3.34
N ASP A 330 -20.57 12.01 2.12
CA ASP A 330 -19.90 13.28 1.82
C ASP A 330 -20.72 14.49 2.26
N GLU A 331 -20.15 15.68 2.05
CA GLU A 331 -20.78 16.95 2.43
C GLU A 331 -22.12 17.21 1.74
N ASN A 332 -22.39 16.56 0.60
CA ASN A 332 -23.64 16.66 -0.14
C ASN A 332 -24.67 15.61 0.31
N GLY A 333 -24.35 14.78 1.29
CA GLY A 333 -25.21 13.69 1.71
C GLY A 333 -25.12 12.46 0.80
N GLU A 334 -24.10 12.35 -0.06
CA GLU A 334 -23.94 11.24 -1.00
C GLU A 334 -23.10 10.11 -0.40
N PRO A 335 -23.51 8.83 -0.56
CA PRO A 335 -22.81 7.72 0.06
C PRO A 335 -21.57 7.34 -0.77
N ARG A 336 -20.51 6.94 -0.06
CA ARG A 336 -19.28 6.36 -0.61
C ARG A 336 -18.94 5.08 0.14
N ILE A 337 -18.65 4.01 -0.59
CA ILE A 337 -18.15 2.74 -0.05
C ILE A 337 -16.66 2.55 -0.33
N GLY A 338 -16.03 1.64 0.42
CA GLY A 338 -14.67 1.19 0.11
C GLY A 338 -13.54 1.95 0.80
N LEU A 339 -13.82 2.81 1.80
CA LEU A 339 -12.81 3.66 2.45
C LEU A 339 -11.92 2.90 3.46
N PHE A 340 -12.37 1.77 4.02
CA PHE A 340 -11.87 1.23 5.28
C PHE A 340 -11.31 -0.19 5.15
N ASP A 341 -10.34 -0.40 4.26
CA ASP A 341 -9.71 -1.72 3.98
C ASP A 341 -10.75 -2.83 3.79
N ASP A 342 -11.87 -2.46 3.18
CA ASP A 342 -13.09 -3.24 3.11
C ASP A 342 -13.44 -3.67 1.68
N ILE A 343 -12.50 -3.48 0.76
CA ILE A 343 -12.55 -4.03 -0.60
C ILE A 343 -11.51 -5.15 -0.72
N VAL A 344 -11.99 -6.34 -1.07
CA VAL A 344 -11.18 -7.54 -1.25
C VAL A 344 -11.42 -8.14 -2.64
N GLN A 345 -10.54 -9.02 -3.09
CA GLN A 345 -10.82 -9.80 -4.31
C GLN A 345 -11.94 -10.80 -4.04
N ALA A 346 -12.80 -11.01 -5.05
CA ALA A 346 -13.76 -12.10 -5.02
C ALA A 346 -13.00 -13.42 -5.10
N ASP A 347 -12.96 -14.16 -4.00
CA ASP A 347 -12.43 -15.52 -4.00
C ASP A 347 -13.58 -16.48 -4.39
N PRO A 348 -13.49 -17.18 -5.53
CA PRO A 348 -14.53 -18.09 -5.99
C PRO A 348 -14.69 -19.32 -5.08
N GLU A 349 -13.68 -19.65 -4.27
CA GLU A 349 -13.71 -20.80 -3.36
C GLU A 349 -14.23 -20.43 -1.96
N GLN A 350 -14.17 -19.15 -1.57
CA GLN A 350 -14.81 -18.70 -0.34
C GLN A 350 -16.31 -18.58 -0.56
N LEU A 351 -17.09 -19.07 0.42
CA LEU A 351 -18.52 -18.81 0.48
C LEU A 351 -18.77 -17.32 0.25
N PRO A 352 -19.76 -16.96 -0.59
CA PRO A 352 -20.03 -15.57 -0.92
C PRO A 352 -20.10 -14.78 0.39
N PRO A 353 -19.44 -13.62 0.45
CA PRO A 353 -19.36 -12.86 1.69
C PRO A 353 -20.79 -12.64 2.19
N ARG A 354 -20.98 -12.97 3.48
CA ARG A 354 -22.25 -12.82 4.19
C ARG A 354 -22.88 -11.49 3.79
N PHE A 355 -24.17 -11.53 3.48
CA PHE A 355 -24.97 -10.35 3.16
C PHE A 355 -24.48 -9.10 3.93
N PRO A 356 -23.93 -8.07 3.24
CA PRO A 356 -23.27 -6.95 3.89
C PRO A 356 -24.11 -6.38 5.03
N GLN A 357 -23.53 -6.37 6.23
CA GLN A 357 -24.25 -6.01 7.46
C GLN A 357 -24.90 -4.61 7.37
N ILE A 358 -24.32 -3.73 6.55
CA ILE A 358 -24.84 -2.40 6.28
C ILE A 358 -26.24 -2.39 5.66
N TYR A 359 -26.64 -3.44 4.92
CA TYR A 359 -27.99 -3.53 4.41
C TYR A 359 -28.98 -3.68 5.56
N PHE A 360 -28.66 -4.54 6.54
CA PHE A 360 -29.45 -4.61 7.78
C PHE A 360 -29.47 -3.28 8.49
N ASP A 361 -28.34 -2.57 8.59
CA ASP A 361 -28.31 -1.27 9.26
C ASP A 361 -29.23 -0.29 8.54
N ILE A 362 -29.02 -0.05 7.24
CA ILE A 362 -29.86 0.84 6.43
C ILE A 362 -31.35 0.55 6.64
N LEU A 363 -31.72 -0.73 6.72
CA LEU A 363 -33.10 -1.23 6.84
C LEU A 363 -33.66 -1.21 8.27
N LEU A 364 -32.85 -1.44 9.29
CA LEU A 364 -33.24 -1.22 10.70
C LEU A 364 -33.47 0.28 10.98
N TRP A 365 -32.73 1.14 10.27
CA TRP A 365 -32.86 2.60 10.35
C TRP A 365 -34.06 3.15 9.56
N PHE A 366 -34.71 2.36 8.71
CA PHE A 366 -35.84 2.78 7.87
C PHE A 366 -37.17 3.04 8.59
N ASP A 367 -37.11 3.39 9.88
CA ASP A 367 -38.25 3.58 10.77
C ASP A 367 -38.71 2.27 11.44
N SER A 368 -37.78 1.66 12.19
CA SER A 368 -38.23 1.08 13.45
C SER A 368 -38.69 2.22 14.36
N ARG A 369 -39.94 2.69 14.19
CA ARG A 369 -40.71 3.12 15.35
C ARG A 369 -40.86 1.89 16.21
N ARG A 370 -39.81 1.60 16.97
CA ARG A 370 -39.78 0.54 17.94
C ARG A 370 -40.73 0.99 19.03
N ARG A 371 -42.02 0.75 18.82
CA ARG A 371 -42.97 0.67 19.90
C ARG A 371 -42.65 -0.64 20.58
N GLU A 372 -41.73 -0.53 21.53
CA GLU A 372 -41.53 -1.57 22.49
C GLU A 372 -42.66 -1.44 23.50
N GLU A 373 -43.71 -2.21 23.28
CA GLU A 373 -44.70 -2.42 24.32
C GLU A 373 -44.26 -3.67 25.07
N THR A 374 -43.96 -3.46 26.35
CA THR A 374 -43.44 -4.49 27.22
C THR A 374 -44.42 -4.69 28.37
N GLY A 375 -44.94 -5.89 28.52
CA GLY A 375 -45.91 -6.21 29.56
C GLY A 375 -46.36 -7.65 29.51
N ILE A 376 -47.25 -8.01 30.42
CA ILE A 376 -48.00 -9.26 30.36
C ILE A 376 -48.97 -9.15 29.17
N VAL A 377 -49.27 -10.27 28.50
CA VAL A 377 -50.11 -10.32 27.28
C VAL A 377 -51.40 -9.51 27.39
N GLU A 378 -52.06 -9.54 28.55
CA GLU A 378 -53.30 -8.79 28.83
C GLU A 378 -53.11 -7.26 28.91
N GLN A 379 -51.90 -6.79 29.19
CA GLN A 379 -51.55 -5.37 29.38
C GLN A 379 -50.98 -4.73 28.11
N VAL A 380 -50.44 -5.52 27.18
CA VAL A 380 -49.96 -5.03 25.89
C VAL A 380 -51.19 -4.69 25.03
N HIS A 381 -51.51 -3.39 24.97
CA HIS A 381 -52.73 -2.86 24.39
C HIS A 381 -52.69 -2.74 22.86
N ASP A 382 -51.85 -3.49 22.16
CA ASP A 382 -51.83 -3.47 20.70
C ASP A 382 -52.92 -4.38 20.12
N CYS A 383 -54.13 -3.85 19.97
CA CYS A 383 -55.24 -4.46 19.23
C CYS A 383 -54.79 -5.00 17.85
N SER A 384 -53.75 -4.42 17.24
CA SER A 384 -53.21 -4.87 15.96
C SER A 384 -52.36 -6.14 16.06
N LEU A 385 -51.65 -6.36 17.18
CA LEU A 385 -50.96 -7.62 17.44
C LEU A 385 -51.97 -8.74 17.64
N HIS A 386 -52.98 -8.51 18.49
CA HIS A 386 -54.03 -9.48 18.73
C HIS A 386 -54.80 -9.80 17.45
N ALA A 387 -55.17 -8.80 16.64
CA ALA A 387 -55.84 -9.00 15.36
C ALA A 387 -54.98 -9.81 14.38
N ARG A 388 -53.70 -9.49 14.22
CA ARG A 388 -52.77 -10.20 13.31
C ARG A 388 -52.53 -11.65 13.74
N ILE A 389 -52.31 -11.90 15.03
CA ILE A 389 -52.18 -13.26 15.55
C ILE A 389 -53.48 -14.03 15.31
N THR A 390 -54.64 -13.42 15.57
CA THR A 390 -55.95 -14.05 15.36
C THR A 390 -56.22 -14.37 13.90
N GLU A 391 -55.83 -13.47 12.99
CA GLU A 391 -55.95 -13.64 11.54
C GLU A 391 -55.03 -14.76 11.04
N GLN A 392 -53.76 -14.78 11.46
CA GLN A 392 -52.84 -15.88 11.14
C GLN A 392 -53.31 -17.22 11.72
N LEU A 393 -53.91 -17.22 12.92
CA LEU A 393 -54.49 -18.39 13.57
C LEU A 393 -55.79 -18.89 12.91
N ARG A 394 -56.44 -18.09 12.06
CA ARG A 394 -57.64 -18.48 11.31
C ARG A 394 -57.34 -19.23 10.01
N GLY A 395 -56.15 -19.02 9.43
CA GLY A 395 -55.89 -19.35 8.02
C GLY A 395 -55.02 -20.58 7.70
N GLY A 396 -54.38 -21.24 8.67
CA GLY A 396 -53.36 -22.28 8.38
C GLY A 396 -53.40 -23.54 9.24
N THR A 397 -52.89 -24.65 8.71
CA THR A 397 -52.73 -25.96 9.39
C THR A 397 -51.63 -25.98 10.46
N GLU A 398 -50.67 -25.05 10.42
CA GLU A 398 -49.61 -24.90 11.44
C GLU A 398 -50.03 -24.10 12.70
N THR A 399 -51.28 -23.63 12.74
CA THR A 399 -51.78 -22.72 13.77
C THR A 399 -51.93 -23.35 15.15
N GLY A 400 -51.96 -24.69 15.25
CA GLY A 400 -52.10 -25.41 16.51
C GLY A 400 -50.93 -25.15 17.48
N ARG A 401 -49.69 -25.19 16.99
CA ARG A 401 -48.49 -24.93 17.80
C ARG A 401 -48.40 -23.47 18.22
N LEU A 402 -48.65 -22.53 17.31
CA LEU A 402 -48.64 -21.10 17.63
C LEU A 402 -49.72 -20.74 18.66
N ARG A 403 -50.91 -21.35 18.55
CA ARG A 403 -52.00 -21.18 19.52
C ARG A 403 -51.63 -21.75 20.89
N GLN A 404 -50.98 -22.91 20.94
CA GLN A 404 -50.52 -23.51 22.19
C GLN A 404 -49.42 -22.67 22.85
N VAL A 405 -48.42 -22.20 22.09
CA VAL A 405 -47.39 -21.29 22.59
C VAL A 405 -48.01 -20.00 23.11
N TRP A 406 -48.95 -19.41 22.36
CA TRP A 406 -49.66 -18.20 22.81
C TRP A 406 -50.48 -18.43 24.08
N ALA A 407 -51.13 -19.59 24.21
CA ALA A 407 -51.85 -19.98 25.42
C ALA A 407 -50.90 -20.14 26.63
N ILE A 408 -49.72 -20.72 26.44
CA ILE A 408 -48.69 -20.85 27.49
C ILE A 408 -48.18 -19.48 27.92
N ILE A 409 -47.80 -18.62 26.98
CA ILE A 409 -47.34 -17.25 27.27
C ILE A 409 -48.38 -16.50 28.11
N ARG A 410 -49.66 -16.67 27.77
CA ARG A 410 -50.79 -16.07 28.49
C ARG A 410 -50.99 -16.68 29.89
N GLN A 411 -51.04 -18.01 29.97
CA GLN A 411 -51.27 -18.75 31.23
C GLN A 411 -50.16 -18.48 32.25
N GLU A 412 -48.91 -18.49 31.81
CA GLU A 412 -47.73 -18.28 32.63
C GLU A 412 -47.40 -16.80 32.84
N GLN A 413 -48.23 -15.89 32.34
CA GLN A 413 -48.03 -14.42 32.40
C GLN A 413 -46.64 -13.98 31.94
N LEU A 414 -46.10 -14.63 30.90
CA LEU A 414 -44.76 -14.34 30.41
C LEU A 414 -44.69 -12.92 29.85
N PHE A 415 -43.56 -12.27 30.07
CA PHE A 415 -43.28 -10.96 29.53
C PHE A 415 -43.07 -11.05 28.02
N VAL A 416 -43.82 -10.25 27.26
CA VAL A 416 -43.70 -10.22 25.80
C VAL A 416 -43.14 -8.87 25.38
N SER A 417 -42.04 -8.90 24.62
CA SER A 417 -41.58 -7.74 23.85
C SER A 417 -42.13 -7.85 22.44
N TYR A 418 -43.04 -6.94 22.10
CA TYR A 418 -43.51 -6.80 20.72
C TYR A 418 -42.71 -5.70 20.02
N ASN A 419 -42.17 -6.03 18.86
CA ASN A 419 -41.45 -5.07 18.02
C ASN A 419 -42.23 -4.92 16.70
N LYS A 420 -42.89 -3.78 16.54
CA LYS A 420 -43.55 -3.40 15.28
C LYS A 420 -42.62 -2.55 14.45
N THR A 421 -42.28 -3.01 13.26
CA THR A 421 -41.59 -2.18 12.27
C THR A 421 -42.58 -1.84 11.17
N VAL A 422 -42.80 -0.55 10.94
CA VAL A 422 -43.70 -0.05 9.89
C VAL A 422 -42.84 0.57 8.82
N PHE A 423 -42.85 -0.04 7.64
CA PHE A 423 -42.16 0.54 6.50
C PHE A 423 -43.21 1.26 5.66
N PRO A 424 -43.02 2.55 5.39
CA PRO A 424 -43.93 3.28 4.51
C PRO A 424 -43.85 2.65 3.12
N ILE A 425 -45.02 2.35 2.55
CA ILE A 425 -45.13 2.00 1.13
C ILE A 425 -44.68 3.25 0.37
N ILE A 426 -43.55 3.14 -0.34
CA ILE A 426 -42.98 4.26 -1.07
C ILE A 426 -43.76 4.40 -2.37
N SER A 427 -44.95 5.00 -2.30
CA SER A 427 -45.78 5.33 -3.46
C SER A 427 -45.30 6.58 -4.20
N GLY A 428 -44.13 7.12 -3.84
CA GLY A 428 -43.53 8.31 -4.43
C GLY A 428 -42.48 7.99 -5.48
N LYS A 429 -42.33 8.88 -6.48
CA LYS A 429 -41.23 8.82 -7.45
C LYS A 429 -39.89 8.93 -6.71
N CYS A 430 -39.18 7.82 -6.55
CA CYS A 430 -37.77 7.85 -6.17
C CYS A 430 -37.03 8.63 -7.27
N SER A 431 -36.26 9.65 -6.91
CA SER A 431 -35.55 10.50 -7.90
C SER A 431 -34.33 9.80 -8.52
N LEU A 432 -34.27 8.48 -8.49
CA LEU A 432 -33.22 7.68 -9.10
C LEU A 432 -33.64 7.23 -10.49
N SER A 433 -32.67 6.92 -11.35
CA SER A 433 -32.97 6.29 -12.64
C SER A 433 -33.56 4.90 -12.41
N GLN A 434 -34.51 4.51 -13.27
CA GLN A 434 -35.10 3.17 -13.23
C GLN A 434 -34.05 2.07 -13.43
N GLU A 435 -33.03 2.36 -14.22
CA GLU A 435 -31.92 1.44 -14.47
C GLU A 435 -31.11 1.14 -13.20
N MET A 436 -30.77 2.17 -12.41
CA MET A 436 -30.07 1.98 -11.13
C MET A 436 -30.91 1.18 -10.14
N ILE A 437 -32.21 1.49 -10.06
CA ILE A 437 -33.14 0.73 -9.21
C ILE A 437 -33.16 -0.74 -9.64
N ALA A 438 -33.31 -1.02 -10.94
CA ALA A 438 -33.36 -2.38 -11.47
C ALA A 438 -32.06 -3.17 -11.21
N ARG A 439 -30.88 -2.56 -11.43
CA ARG A 439 -29.59 -3.22 -11.14
C ARG A 439 -29.43 -3.54 -9.66
N ALA A 440 -29.72 -2.56 -8.80
CA ALA A 440 -29.65 -2.74 -7.35
C ALA A 440 -30.60 -3.83 -6.85
N GLN A 441 -31.82 -3.91 -7.43
CA GLN A 441 -32.78 -4.97 -7.15
C GLN A 441 -32.27 -6.33 -7.59
N LEU A 442 -31.78 -6.44 -8.83
CA LEU A 442 -31.24 -7.69 -9.37
C LEU A 442 -30.09 -8.22 -8.51
N HIS A 443 -29.15 -7.34 -8.15
CA HIS A 443 -28.03 -7.66 -7.29
C HIS A 443 -28.48 -8.12 -5.90
N PHE A 444 -29.42 -7.38 -5.29
CA PHE A 444 -30.01 -7.76 -4.02
C PHE A 444 -30.67 -9.15 -4.08
N GLU A 445 -31.44 -9.46 -5.14
CA GLU A 445 -32.09 -10.76 -5.28
C GLU A 445 -31.08 -11.89 -5.47
N ALA A 446 -30.04 -11.67 -6.28
CA ALA A 446 -28.99 -12.66 -6.54
C ALA A 446 -28.17 -13.00 -5.29
N THR A 447 -27.95 -12.02 -4.41
CA THR A 447 -27.20 -12.20 -3.15
C THR A 447 -28.10 -12.75 -2.03
N ALA A 448 -29.32 -12.23 -1.87
CA ALA A 448 -30.25 -12.66 -0.83
C ALA A 448 -30.74 -14.12 -0.99
N MET A 449 -30.73 -14.68 -2.20
CA MET A 449 -31.12 -16.08 -2.41
C MET A 449 -30.09 -17.10 -1.93
N LYS A 450 -28.83 -16.71 -1.75
CA LYS A 450 -27.74 -17.63 -1.40
C LYS A 450 -27.60 -17.85 0.10
N ASP A 451 -28.05 -16.89 0.92
CA ASP A 451 -28.04 -17.01 2.37
C ASP A 451 -29.36 -17.65 2.86
N VAL A 452 -29.24 -18.75 3.61
CA VAL A 452 -30.38 -19.50 4.13
C VAL A 452 -31.14 -18.64 5.16
N LEU A 453 -32.18 -17.97 4.65
CA LEU A 453 -33.44 -17.57 5.31
C LEU A 453 -33.32 -17.09 6.76
N LYS A 454 -33.04 -15.80 6.97
CA LYS A 454 -33.72 -15.07 8.03
C LYS A 454 -35.04 -14.50 7.48
N PRO A 455 -36.15 -14.53 8.24
CA PRO A 455 -37.43 -13.91 7.83
C PRO A 455 -37.32 -12.43 7.43
N ILE A 456 -36.26 -11.75 7.88
CA ILE A 456 -35.94 -10.38 7.49
C ILE A 456 -35.56 -10.33 6.00
N ASP A 457 -34.82 -11.29 5.47
CA ASP A 457 -34.31 -11.29 4.09
C ASP A 457 -35.44 -11.40 3.05
N ALA A 458 -36.43 -12.25 3.34
CA ALA A 458 -37.66 -12.33 2.56
C ALA A 458 -38.40 -10.97 2.54
N TYR A 459 -38.44 -10.28 3.68
CA TYR A 459 -39.06 -8.95 3.79
C TYR A 459 -38.28 -7.86 3.02
N LEU A 460 -36.96 -7.86 3.13
CA LEU A 460 -36.08 -6.94 2.40
C LEU A 460 -36.25 -7.07 0.90
N ARG A 461 -36.43 -8.30 0.41
CA ARG A 461 -36.77 -8.58 -0.98
C ARG A 461 -38.06 -7.86 -1.39
N TYR A 462 -39.10 -7.84 -0.58
CA TYR A 462 -40.35 -7.15 -0.92
C TYR A 462 -40.23 -5.63 -0.94
N VAL A 463 -39.49 -5.04 0.00
CA VAL A 463 -39.31 -3.58 0.08
C VAL A 463 -38.41 -3.08 -1.04
N LEU A 464 -37.28 -3.75 -1.27
CA LEU A 464 -36.29 -3.31 -2.25
C LEU A 464 -36.67 -3.71 -3.68
N ALA A 465 -37.23 -4.90 -3.90
CA ALA A 465 -37.65 -5.39 -5.23
C ALA A 465 -39.07 -4.96 -5.67
N GLY A 466 -39.78 -4.17 -4.86
CA GLY A 466 -41.03 -3.54 -5.29
C GLY A 466 -42.24 -4.48 -5.43
N GLY A 467 -42.23 -5.66 -4.81
CA GLY A 467 -43.28 -6.69 -4.93
C GLY A 467 -44.59 -6.41 -4.18
N CYS A 468 -45.02 -5.14 -4.06
CA CYS A 468 -45.95 -4.67 -3.03
C CYS A 468 -47.46 -4.93 -3.27
N ALA A 469 -47.86 -6.00 -3.97
CA ALA A 469 -49.28 -6.21 -4.22
C ALA A 469 -50.03 -7.07 -3.18
N SER A 470 -49.37 -7.93 -2.37
CA SER A 470 -50.15 -9.02 -1.74
C SER A 470 -49.63 -9.66 -0.44
N LEU A 471 -48.80 -9.03 0.39
CA LEU A 471 -48.39 -9.64 1.66
C LEU A 471 -48.97 -8.98 2.90
N SER A 472 -49.70 -9.79 3.66
CA SER A 472 -50.06 -9.52 5.04
C SER A 472 -48.80 -9.60 5.93
N SER A 473 -48.78 -8.76 6.95
CA SER A 473 -47.70 -8.65 7.91
C SER A 473 -47.28 -9.98 8.56
N ALA A 474 -45.97 -10.26 8.58
CA ALA A 474 -45.39 -11.32 9.40
C ALA A 474 -45.18 -10.81 10.85
N VAL A 475 -45.63 -11.58 11.85
CA VAL A 475 -45.40 -11.32 13.27
C VAL A 475 -44.31 -12.29 13.76
N ARG A 476 -43.31 -11.77 14.46
CA ARG A 476 -42.28 -12.59 15.13
C ARG A 476 -42.42 -12.44 16.63
N VAL A 477 -42.51 -13.55 17.34
CA VAL A 477 -42.45 -13.61 18.81
C VAL A 477 -41.09 -14.18 19.18
N ALA A 478 -40.32 -13.45 19.97
CA ALA A 478 -39.06 -13.91 20.54
C ALA A 478 -39.23 -13.95 22.06
N THR A 479 -38.89 -15.08 22.68
CA THR A 479 -38.89 -15.27 24.14
C THR A 479 -37.45 -15.22 24.62
N SER A 480 -37.08 -14.27 25.48
CA SER A 480 -35.84 -14.35 26.25
C SER A 480 -36.15 -15.03 27.58
N THR A 481 -35.50 -16.16 27.85
CA THR A 481 -35.50 -16.79 29.19
C THR A 481 -34.51 -16.10 30.10
#